data_AF-A0A822ZT69-F1
#
_entry.id   AF-A0A822ZT69-F1
#
_cell.length_a   1.000
_cell.length_b   1.000
_cell.length_c   1.000
_cell.angle_alpha   90.00
_cell.angle_beta   90.00
_cell.angle_gamma   90.00
#
_symmetry.space_group_name_H-M   'P 1'
#
loop_
_entity.id
_entity.type
_entity.pdbx_description
1 polymer ?
#
loop_
_entity_poly.entity_id
_entity_poly.type
_entity_poly.pdbx_seq_one_letter_code
_entity_poly.pdbx_strand_id
1 'polypeptide(L)'
;MIKVVTSSLLTASHQCPRHVHLQIHYSRDCDAYNSVMASASIASLSSTSKSTTTLDVTSCNFKISNAFVFLVNVALCLISRGPGQELRLRALAGKGIGKDHAKWSPVATVTSMYELDIHEDLTETLKATLD
;
A
#
# COMPACT_ATOMS: atom_id res chain seq x y z
N MET A 1 5.02 5.30 -1.97
CA MET A 1 4.11 5.05 -0.82
C MET A 1 4.23 3.60 -0.40
N ILE A 2 4.62 3.33 0.85
CA ILE A 2 4.87 1.96 1.33
C ILE A 2 3.52 1.32 1.68
N LYS A 3 3.15 0.25 0.96
CA LYS A 3 1.99 -0.59 1.31
C LYS A 3 2.47 -1.73 2.19
N VAL A 4 1.82 -1.89 3.33
CA VAL A 4 2.09 -2.97 4.29
C VAL A 4 1.01 -4.02 4.11
N VAL A 5 1.39 -5.26 3.81
CA VAL A 5 0.46 -6.38 3.61
C VAL A 5 0.77 -7.44 4.66
N THR A 6 -0.18 -7.72 5.54
CA THR A 6 -0.05 -8.82 6.50
C THR A 6 -0.33 -10.15 5.80
N SER A 7 0.47 -11.18 6.07
CA SER A 7 0.40 -12.42 5.30
C SER A 7 -0.77 -13.31 5.72
N SER A 8 -1.42 -13.91 4.72
CA SER A 8 -1.89 -15.28 4.79
C SER A 8 -1.51 -15.92 3.46
N LEU A 9 -0.46 -16.75 3.53
CA LEU A 9 0.09 -17.67 2.52
C LEU A 9 -0.44 -17.51 1.07
N LEU A 10 0.38 -16.89 0.21
CA LEU A 10 0.25 -16.98 -1.24
C LEU A 10 0.77 -18.36 -1.70
N THR A 11 -0.09 -19.38 -1.72
CA THR A 11 0.18 -20.58 -2.51
C THR A 11 -0.39 -20.41 -3.91
N ALA A 12 0.51 -20.44 -4.89
CA ALA A 12 0.23 -20.40 -6.31
C ALA A 12 -0.53 -21.66 -6.74
N SER A 13 -1.84 -21.54 -6.92
CA SER A 13 -2.65 -22.41 -7.75
C SER A 13 -3.95 -21.65 -8.03
N HIS A 14 -4.33 -21.54 -9.31
CA HIS A 14 -5.57 -21.04 -9.97
C HIS A 14 -6.87 -20.75 -9.17
N GLN A 15 -6.80 -20.31 -7.91
CA GLN A 15 -7.92 -19.91 -7.08
C GLN A 15 -7.77 -18.41 -6.79
N CYS A 16 -8.86 -17.68 -7.04
CA CYS A 16 -9.08 -16.31 -6.59
C CYS A 16 -8.53 -16.14 -5.16
N PRO A 17 -7.72 -15.10 -4.86
CA PRO A 17 -7.12 -14.94 -3.54
C PRO A 17 -8.22 -14.87 -2.49
N ARG A 18 -8.39 -15.96 -1.73
CA ARG A 18 -9.38 -16.04 -0.67
C ARG A 18 -8.97 -15.10 0.44
N HIS A 19 -9.82 -14.11 0.69
CA HIS A 19 -9.95 -13.31 1.91
C HIS A 19 -8.63 -13.05 2.68
N VAL A 20 -7.98 -11.91 2.41
CA VAL A 20 -6.86 -11.44 3.25
C VAL A 20 -7.42 -10.92 4.57
N HIS A 21 -7.40 -11.74 5.61
CA HIS A 21 -7.88 -11.36 6.94
C HIS A 21 -6.79 -10.56 7.67
N LEU A 22 -6.86 -9.22 7.58
CA LEU A 22 -6.04 -8.32 8.39
C LEU A 22 -6.58 -8.29 9.84
N GLN A 23 -5.90 -8.96 10.77
CA GLN A 23 -6.23 -9.00 12.20
C GLN A 23 -5.95 -7.68 12.97
N ILE A 24 -5.71 -6.57 12.27
CA ILE A 24 -5.48 -5.26 12.88
C ILE A 24 -6.83 -4.56 13.04
N HIS A 25 -7.11 -3.99 14.21
CA HIS A 25 -8.31 -3.18 14.43
C HIS A 25 -8.14 -1.75 13.88
N TYR A 26 -9.23 -1.07 13.53
CA TYR A 26 -9.13 0.36 13.24
C TYR A 26 -8.79 1.10 14.54
N SER A 27 -7.86 2.04 14.47
CA SER A 27 -7.41 2.77 15.66
C SER A 27 -8.52 3.54 16.37
N ARG A 28 -9.60 3.89 15.66
CA ARG A 28 -10.79 4.56 16.22
C ARG A 28 -11.65 3.62 17.07
N ASP A 29 -11.55 2.32 16.84
CA ASP A 29 -12.34 1.29 17.52
C ASP A 29 -11.59 0.70 18.73
N CYS A 30 -10.38 1.19 19.03
CA CYS A 30 -9.58 0.72 20.15
C CYS A 30 -9.64 1.68 21.32
N ASP A 31 -9.84 1.15 22.52
CA ASP A 31 -9.79 1.92 23.76
C ASP A 31 -8.41 2.58 23.94
N ALA A 32 -8.38 3.78 24.52
CA ALA A 32 -7.20 4.65 24.60
C ALA A 32 -5.94 3.93 25.14
N TYR A 33 -6.12 2.98 26.08
CA TYR A 33 -5.04 2.21 26.70
C TYR A 33 -4.35 1.20 25.76
N ASN A 34 -5.07 0.64 24.79
CA ASN A 34 -4.56 -0.38 23.85
C ASN A 34 -4.38 0.13 22.41
N SER A 35 -4.70 1.40 22.17
CA SER A 35 -4.80 2.04 20.84
C SER A 35 -3.57 1.87 19.95
N VAL A 36 -2.35 1.89 20.50
CA VAL A 36 -1.11 1.86 19.69
C VAL A 36 -0.67 0.43 19.35
N MET A 37 -0.91 -0.54 20.24
CA MET A 37 -0.41 -1.92 20.09
C MET A 37 -1.39 -2.82 19.33
N ALA A 38 -2.69 -2.63 19.48
CA ALA A 38 -3.72 -3.46 18.81
C ALA A 38 -4.05 -3.00 17.38
N SER A 39 -3.76 -1.73 17.06
CA SER A 39 -4.24 -1.07 15.84
C SER A 39 -3.15 -0.68 14.85
N ALA A 40 -1.87 -0.82 15.24
CA ALA A 40 -0.76 -0.37 14.42
C ALA A 40 0.47 -1.28 14.51
N SER A 41 1.16 -1.42 13.37
CA SER A 41 2.47 -2.06 13.30
C SER A 41 3.56 -1.00 13.27
N ILE A 42 4.59 -1.17 14.10
CA ILE A 42 5.68 -0.21 14.23
C ILE A 42 6.85 -0.65 13.36
N ALA A 43 7.32 0.26 12.52
CA ALA A 43 8.55 0.11 11.76
C ALA A 43 9.51 1.25 12.14
N SER A 44 10.79 0.92 12.30
CA SER A 44 11.83 1.89 12.66
C SER A 44 12.97 1.85 11.66
N LEU A 45 13.51 3.01 11.33
CA LEU A 45 14.59 3.17 10.38
C LEU A 45 15.64 4.06 11.02
N SER A 46 16.87 3.55 11.09
CA SER A 46 18.03 4.28 11.56
C SER A 46 19.18 3.99 10.61
N SER A 47 19.60 5.00 9.85
CA SER A 47 20.73 4.90 8.93
C SER A 47 21.84 5.84 9.42
N THR A 48 22.92 5.26 9.94
CA THR A 48 24.15 5.97 10.32
C THR A 48 25.28 5.40 9.47
N SER A 49 25.86 6.22 8.60
CA SER A 49 27.00 5.82 7.79
C SER A 49 28.11 6.85 7.93
N LYS A 50 29.34 6.35 8.04
CA LYS A 50 30.57 7.15 7.98
C LYS A 50 31.17 7.19 6.56
N SER A 51 30.48 6.62 5.57
CA SER A 51 30.96 6.63 4.18
C SER A 51 30.96 8.04 3.61
N THR A 52 31.95 8.31 2.76
CA THR A 52 32.08 9.55 1.98
C THR A 52 31.14 9.59 0.76
N THR A 53 30.50 8.47 0.43
CA THR A 53 29.57 8.35 -0.70
C THR A 53 28.12 8.61 -0.28
N THR A 54 27.32 9.06 -1.25
CA THR A 54 25.87 9.17 -1.12
C THR A 54 25.25 7.80 -0.89
N LEU A 55 24.30 7.72 0.03
CA LEU A 55 23.60 6.48 0.36
C LEU A 55 22.11 6.62 0.15
N ASP A 56 21.57 5.66 -0.58
CA ASP A 56 20.14 5.53 -0.76
C ASP A 56 19.54 4.74 0.40
N VAL A 57 18.60 5.37 1.09
CA VAL A 57 17.82 4.72 2.11
C VAL A 57 16.54 4.21 1.45
N THR A 58 16.35 2.90 1.52
CA THR A 58 15.25 2.21 0.84
C THR A 58 14.28 1.58 1.84
N SER A 59 13.13 1.12 1.36
CA SER A 59 12.10 0.43 2.15
C SER A 59 12.62 -0.80 2.90
N CYS A 60 13.66 -1.48 2.39
CA CYS A 60 14.22 -2.66 3.05
C CYS A 60 15.05 -2.32 4.31
N ASN A 61 15.40 -1.05 4.52
CA ASN A 61 16.11 -0.62 5.72
C ASN A 61 15.20 -0.50 6.96
N PHE A 62 13.87 -0.62 6.81
CA PHE A 62 12.95 -0.62 7.94
C PHE A 62 13.04 -1.91 8.76
N LYS A 63 13.19 -1.75 10.08
CA LYS A 63 13.07 -2.81 11.07
C LYS A 63 11.66 -2.84 11.63
N ILE A 64 10.96 -3.95 11.43
CA ILE A 64 9.59 -4.16 11.90
C ILE A 64 9.66 -4.75 13.31
N SER A 65 8.97 -4.15 14.27
CA SER A 65 8.97 -4.65 15.66
C SER A 65 7.92 -5.73 15.93
N ASN A 66 6.92 -5.87 15.06
CA ASN A 66 5.80 -6.78 15.24
C ASN A 66 5.89 -7.96 14.25
N ALA A 67 5.89 -9.18 14.76
CA ALA A 67 6.24 -10.41 14.03
C ALA A 67 5.25 -10.82 12.93
N PHE A 68 4.05 -10.23 12.89
CA PHE A 68 2.99 -10.58 11.92
C PHE A 68 2.97 -9.75 10.64
N VAL A 69 3.92 -8.82 10.49
CA VAL A 69 3.95 -7.90 9.36
C VAL A 69 5.15 -8.18 8.47
N PHE A 70 4.87 -8.45 7.20
CA PHE A 70 5.89 -8.60 6.18
C PHE A 70 5.81 -7.40 5.23
N LEU A 71 6.96 -6.79 4.97
CA LEU A 71 7.07 -5.85 3.87
C LEU A 71 7.09 -6.69 2.58
N VAL A 72 6.17 -6.38 1.66
CA VAL A 72 6.31 -6.88 0.28
C VAL A 72 7.60 -6.27 -0.26
N ASN A 73 8.58 -7.11 -0.56
CA ASN A 73 9.94 -6.71 -0.94
C ASN A 73 9.97 -6.01 -2.31
N VAL A 74 9.48 -4.78 -2.35
CA VAL A 74 9.76 -3.82 -3.40
C VAL A 74 10.72 -2.80 -2.81
N ALA A 75 11.97 -2.82 -3.26
CA ALA A 75 12.99 -1.85 -2.86
C ALA A 75 12.62 -0.48 -3.43
N LEU A 76 11.90 0.31 -2.63
CA LEU A 76 11.54 1.68 -2.96
C LEU A 76 12.59 2.60 -2.33
N CYS A 77 13.22 3.46 -3.13
CA CYS A 77 14.06 4.52 -2.59
C CYS A 77 13.18 5.54 -1.85
N LEU A 78 13.51 5.82 -0.60
CA LEU A 78 12.80 6.79 0.24
C LEU A 78 13.48 8.15 0.18
N ILE A 79 14.80 8.14 0.31
CA ILE A 79 15.64 9.34 0.27
C ILE A 79 17.08 8.95 -0.07
N SER A 80 17.72 9.74 -0.92
CA SER A 80 19.18 9.71 -1.09
C SER A 80 19.80 10.72 -0.15
N ARG A 81 20.84 10.32 0.58
CA ARG A 81 21.41 11.14 1.64
C ARG A 81 22.92 11.29 1.47
N GLY A 82 23.41 12.51 1.69
CA GLY A 82 24.83 12.84 1.66
C GLY A 82 25.62 12.29 2.86
N PRO A 83 26.97 12.33 2.77
CA PRO A 83 27.85 11.94 3.86
C PRO A 83 27.63 12.83 5.10
N GLY A 84 27.68 12.24 6.29
CA GLY A 84 27.55 12.95 7.57
C GLY A 84 26.13 13.32 8.01
N GLN A 85 25.12 13.14 7.16
CA GLN A 85 23.73 13.29 7.56
C GLN A 85 23.24 12.05 8.32
N GLU A 86 22.17 12.15 9.12
CA GLU A 86 21.54 11.02 9.83
C GLU A 86 20.03 10.99 9.53
N LEU A 87 19.44 9.79 9.40
CA LEU A 87 18.00 9.62 9.28
C LEU A 87 17.50 8.65 10.34
N ARG A 88 16.60 9.15 11.21
CA ARG A 88 15.87 8.35 12.20
C ARG A 88 14.38 8.57 12.03
N LEU A 89 13.65 7.51 11.72
CA LEU A 89 12.20 7.56 11.52
C LEU A 89 11.53 6.41 12.26
N ARG A 90 10.36 6.70 12.83
CA ARG A 90 9.42 5.69 13.35
C ARG A 90 8.12 5.84 12.57
N ALA A 91 7.68 4.76 11.95
CA ALA A 91 6.44 4.68 11.20
C ALA A 91 5.43 3.79 11.92
N LEU A 92 4.17 4.21 11.92
CA LEU A 92 3.03 3.45 12.43
C LEU A 92 2.11 3.12 11.25
N ALA A 93 1.99 1.84 10.93
CA ALA A 93 1.08 1.37 9.90
C ALA A 93 -0.25 0.98 10.54
N GLY A 94 -1.32 1.71 10.23
CA GLY A 94 -2.68 1.43 10.70
C GLY A 94 -3.59 0.90 9.59
N LYS A 95 -4.68 0.23 9.99
CA LYS A 95 -5.73 -0.22 9.08
C LYS A 95 -6.50 0.97 8.50
N GLY A 96 -6.78 0.93 7.20
CA GLY A 96 -7.50 1.97 6.48
C GLY A 96 -8.18 1.44 5.23
N ILE A 97 -9.07 2.24 4.63
CA ILE A 97 -9.82 1.88 3.42
C ILE A 97 -9.47 2.81 2.26
N GLY A 98 -9.45 2.29 1.03
CA GLY A 98 -9.16 3.08 -0.17
C GLY A 98 -10.08 4.29 -0.37
N LYS A 99 -11.30 4.24 0.17
CA LYS A 99 -12.27 5.35 0.17
C LYS A 99 -11.78 6.56 0.97
N ASP A 100 -11.09 6.34 2.09
CA ASP A 100 -10.61 7.44 2.94
C ASP A 100 -9.35 8.07 2.35
N HIS A 101 -8.47 7.25 1.76
CA HIS A 101 -7.26 7.73 1.10
C HIS A 101 -6.69 6.69 0.14
N ALA A 102 -6.20 7.12 -1.03
CA ALA A 102 -5.62 6.26 -2.07
C ALA A 102 -4.47 5.35 -1.58
N LYS A 103 -3.80 5.74 -0.49
CA LYS A 103 -2.75 4.95 0.19
C LYS A 103 -3.19 3.59 0.66
N TRP A 104 -4.46 3.49 0.99
CA TRP A 104 -5.11 2.29 1.48
C TRP A 104 -5.84 1.54 0.37
N SER A 105 -5.76 1.99 -0.88
CA SER A 105 -6.26 1.18 -2.01
C SER A 105 -5.34 -0.02 -2.22
N PRO A 106 -5.82 -1.26 -2.09
CA PRO A 106 -5.01 -2.44 -2.42
C PRO A 106 -4.88 -2.62 -3.94
N VAL A 107 -5.71 -1.95 -4.73
CA VAL A 107 -5.82 -2.14 -6.18
C VAL A 107 -4.92 -1.18 -6.93
N ALA A 108 -4.20 -1.68 -7.94
CA ALA A 108 -3.38 -0.87 -8.86
C ALA A 108 -4.20 -0.40 -10.07
N THR A 109 -4.87 -1.34 -10.76
CA THR A 109 -5.74 -1.07 -11.91
C THR A 109 -6.86 -2.11 -11.93
N VAL A 110 -8.08 -1.69 -12.28
CA VAL A 110 -9.18 -2.59 -12.65
C VAL A 110 -9.57 -2.29 -14.07
N THR A 111 -9.56 -3.30 -14.93
CA THR A 111 -10.06 -3.18 -16.30
C THR A 111 -11.42 -3.86 -16.35
N SER A 112 -12.44 -3.11 -16.75
CA SER A 112 -13.78 -3.65 -17.05
C SER A 112 -14.08 -3.36 -18.50
N MET A 113 -14.43 -4.40 -19.24
CA MET A 113 -14.85 -4.33 -20.63
C MET A 113 -16.32 -4.71 -20.68
N TYR A 114 -17.11 -3.90 -21.36
CA TYR A 114 -18.51 -4.18 -21.66
C TYR A 114 -18.68 -4.13 -23.17
N GLU A 115 -19.51 -5.04 -23.68
CA GLU A 115 -19.91 -5.02 -25.08
C GLU A 115 -20.92 -3.89 -25.28
N LEU A 116 -20.68 -3.07 -26.31
CA LEU A 116 -21.55 -1.96 -26.67
C LEU A 116 -22.53 -2.44 -27.74
N ASP A 117 -23.77 -2.74 -27.36
CA ASP A 117 -24.86 -2.87 -28.33
C ASP A 117 -25.28 -1.47 -28.79
N ILE A 118 -24.82 -1.09 -29.98
CA ILE A 118 -25.26 0.14 -30.63
C ILE A 118 -26.64 -0.16 -31.23
N HIS A 119 -27.70 0.29 -30.56
CA HIS A 119 -29.06 0.23 -31.11
C HIS A 119 -29.13 1.04 -32.42
N GLU A 120 -29.61 0.40 -33.48
CA GLU A 120 -29.71 0.94 -34.84
C GLU A 120 -30.48 2.28 -34.89
N ASP A 121 -31.53 2.41 -34.08
CA ASP A 121 -32.36 3.62 -33.95
C ASP A 121 -31.56 4.89 -33.55
N LEU A 122 -30.49 4.72 -32.76
CA LEU A 122 -29.64 5.83 -32.33
C LEU A 122 -28.66 6.27 -33.44
N THR A 123 -28.35 5.36 -34.37
CA THR A 123 -27.43 5.66 -35.47
C THR A 123 -28.07 6.56 -36.53
N GLU A 124 -29.39 6.47 -36.74
CA GLU A 124 -30.11 7.37 -37.64
C GLU A 124 -30.21 8.80 -37.07
N THR A 125 -30.44 8.91 -35.76
CA THR A 125 -30.52 10.21 -35.07
C THR A 125 -29.18 10.95 -35.08
N LEU A 126 -28.07 10.23 -34.90
CA LEU A 126 -26.72 10.80 -34.98
C LEU A 126 -26.34 11.24 -36.40
N LYS A 127 -26.76 10.49 -37.43
CA LYS A 127 -26.57 10.89 -38.84
C LYS A 127 -27.34 12.15 -39.19
N ALA A 128 -28.60 12.26 -38.75
CA ALA A 128 -29.46 13.40 -39.03
C ALA A 128 -29.04 14.72 -38.34
N THR A 129 -28.16 14.66 -37.34
CA THR A 129 -27.67 15.86 -36.61
C THR A 129 -26.33 16.36 -37.17
N LEU A 130 -25.69 15.59 -38.06
CA LEU A 130 -24.40 15.90 -38.68
C LEU A 130 -24.50 16.50 -40.10
N ASP A 131 -25.73 16.63 -40.62
CA ASP A 131 -26.09 17.37 -41.83
C ASP A 131 -26.69 18.75 -41.47
#